data_AF-A0A6V7K7W9-F1
#
_entry.id   AF-A0A6V7K7W9-F1
#
_cell.length_a   1.000
_cell.length_b   1.000
_cell.length_c   1.000
_cell.angle_alpha   90.00
_cell.angle_beta   90.00
_cell.angle_gamma   90.00
#
_symmetry.space_group_name_H-M   'P 1'
#
loop_
_entity.id
_entity.type
_entity.pdbx_description
1 polymer ?
#
loop_
_entity_poly.entity_id
_entity_poly.type
_entity_poly.pdbx_seq_one_letter_code
_entity_poly.pdbx_strand_id
1 'polypeptide(L)' 'KMADVLNKNLWESDPELFDLVKKEKKRQLSGLEMIASENFTSLSVLQCLSSCLHNKYSEGLPGA' A
#
# COMPACT_ATOMS: atom_id res chain seq x y z
N LYS A 1 8.79 14.12 18.00
CA LYS A 1 9.86 14.62 17.09
C LYS A 1 9.49 14.23 15.66
N MET A 2 9.88 14.99 14.63
CA MET A 2 9.50 14.70 13.23
C MET A 2 9.88 13.29 12.77
N ALA A 3 11.02 12.77 13.25
CA ALA A 3 11.46 11.40 13.01
C ALA A 3 10.49 10.32 13.50
N ASP A 4 9.67 10.63 14.52
CA ASP A 4 8.71 9.69 15.08
C ASP A 4 7.49 9.55 14.16
N VAL A 5 7.19 10.53 13.31
CA VAL A 5 6.08 10.45 12.34
C VAL A 5 6.44 9.53 11.19
N LEU A 6 7.70 9.52 10.76
CA LEU A 6 8.16 8.76 9.60
C LEU A 6 8.34 7.26 9.87
N ASN A 7 8.53 6.85 11.12
CA ASN A 7 8.88 5.47 11.48
C ASN A 7 7.79 4.74 12.28
N LYS A 8 6.63 5.38 12.51
CA LYS A 8 5.48 4.74 13.15
C LYS A 8 4.70 3.90 12.16
N ASN A 9 4.13 2.81 12.65
CA ASN A 9 3.22 2.02 11.84
C ASN A 9 1.88 2.75 11.67
N LEU A 10 1.14 2.39 10.62
CA LEU A 10 -0.17 2.98 10.34
C LEU A 10 -1.15 2.83 11.51
N TRP A 11 -1.13 1.70 12.22
CA TRP A 11 -2.01 1.48 13.38
C TRP A 11 -1.65 2.33 14.61
N GLU A 12 -0.47 2.93 14.65
CA GLU A 12 -0.02 3.83 15.72
C GLU A 12 -0.19 5.30 15.33
N SER A 13 -0.01 5.62 14.04
CA SER A 13 -0.14 6.99 13.52
C SER A 13 -1.58 7.35 13.16
N ASP A 14 -2.33 6.42 12.55
CA ASP A 14 -3.71 6.60 12.10
C ASP A 14 -4.54 5.31 12.30
N PRO A 15 -5.03 5.06 13.53
CA PRO A 15 -5.84 3.90 13.85
C PRO A 15 -7.17 3.84 13.09
N GLU A 16 -7.74 4.99 12.74
CA GLU A 16 -9.01 5.08 12.01
C GLU A 16 -8.84 4.57 10.58
N LEU A 17 -7.82 5.04 9.87
CA LEU A 17 -7.50 4.56 8.53
C LEU A 17 -7.14 3.07 8.54
N PHE A 18 -6.38 2.62 9.53
CA PHE A 18 -6.06 1.20 9.68
C PHE A 18 -7.31 0.33 9.85
N ASP A 19 -8.34 0.82 10.56
CA ASP A 19 -9.60 0.11 10.71
C ASP A 19 -10.38 0.01 9.40
N LEU A 20 -10.39 1.07 8.59
CA LEU A 20 -10.98 1.06 7.25
C LEU A 20 -10.29 0.04 6.33
N VAL A 21 -8.95 -0.03 6.35
CA VAL A 21 -8.19 -1.03 5.58
C VAL A 21 -8.56 -2.46 6.00
N LYS A 22 -8.71 -2.72 7.31
CA LYS A 22 -9.14 -4.04 7.80
C LYS A 22 -10.57 -4.39 7.37
N LYS A 23 -11.49 -3.42 7.39
CA LYS A 23 -12.86 -3.59 6.92
C LYS A 23 -12.91 -3.92 5.43
N GLU A 24 -12.13 -3.22 4.59
CA GLU A 24 -12.06 -3.51 3.16
C GLU A 24 -11.44 -4.87 2.87
N LYS A 25 -10.35 -5.23 3.56
CA LYS A 25 -9.76 -6.57 3.45
C LYS A 25 -10.78 -7.66 3.77
N LYS A 26 -11.60 -7.46 4.82
CA LYS A 26 -12.67 -8.40 5.15
C LYS A 26 -13.74 -8.47 4.07
N ARG A 27 -14.16 -7.32 3.52
CA ARG A 27 -15.13 -7.25 2.42
C ARG A 27 -14.65 -8.09 1.23
N GLN A 28 -13.44 -7.84 0.75
CA GLN A 28 -12.82 -8.56 -0.38
C GLN A 28 -12.71 -10.07 -0.13
N LEU A 29 -12.43 -10.50 1.10
CA LEU A 29 -12.35 -11.92 1.46
C LEU A 29 -13.72 -12.61 1.53
N SER A 30 -14.78 -11.84 1.83
CA SER A 30 -16.15 -12.37 1.97
C SER A 30 -17.00 -12.27 0.71
N GLY A 31 -16.59 -11.41 -0.23
CA GLY A 31 -17.30 -11.15 -1.47
C GLY A 31 -16.96 -12.15 -2.57
N LEU A 32 -17.92 -12.41 -3.45
CA LEU A 32 -17.65 -13.04 -4.74
C LEU A 32 -17.40 -11.93 -5.77
N GLU A 33 -16.13 -11.58 -5.97
CA GLU A 33 -15.75 -10.50 -6.89
C GLU A 33 -15.85 -10.99 -8.34
N MET A 34 -16.89 -10.53 -9.07
CA MET A 34 -17.20 -10.95 -10.44
C MET A 34 -16.94 -9.86 -11.49
N ILE A 35 -16.30 -8.76 -11.09
CA ILE A 35 -15.94 -7.68 -12.00
C ILE A 35 -14.72 -8.13 -12.80
N ALA A 36 -14.89 -8.34 -14.11
CA ALA A 36 -13.87 -8.94 -14.97
C ALA A 36 -12.53 -8.14 -15.03
N SER A 37 -12.56 -6.84 -14.72
CA SER A 37 -11.37 -5.98 -14.71
C SER A 37 -10.67 -5.92 -13.35
N GLU A 38 -11.26 -6.45 -12.28
CA GLU A 38 -10.66 -6.47 -10.95
C GLU A 38 -9.82 -7.74 -10.75
N ASN A 39 -8.80 -7.65 -9.90
CA ASN A 39 -7.92 -8.77 -9.59
C ASN A 39 -7.24 -8.60 -8.22
N PHE A 40 -6.73 -9.70 -7.67
CA PHE A 40 -5.90 -9.69 -6.47
C PHE A 40 -4.43 -9.83 -6.87
N THR A 41 -3.63 -8.81 -6.57
CA THR A 41 -2.19 -8.85 -6.82
C THR A 41 -1.44 -9.70 -5.78
N SER A 42 -0.20 -10.08 -6.09
CA SER A 42 0.65 -10.84 -5.16
C SER A 42 1.22 -9.95 -4.05
N LEU A 43 1.58 -10.57 -2.92
CA LEU A 43 2.26 -9.89 -1.83
C LEU A 43 3.60 -9.27 -2.27
N SER A 44 4.34 -9.92 -3.16
CA SER A 44 5.63 -9.42 -3.66
C SER A 44 5.48 -8.11 -4.44
N VAL A 45 4.41 -7.95 -5.22
CA VAL A 45 4.11 -6.70 -5.92
C VAL A 45 3.81 -5.58 -4.91
N LEU A 46 3.02 -5.87 -3.88
CA LEU A 46 2.72 -4.90 -2.81
C LEU A 46 3.97 -4.48 -2.02
N GLN A 47 4.86 -5.43 -1.73
CA GLN A 47 6.14 -5.13 -1.06
C GLN A 47 7.03 -4.21 -1.88
N CYS A 48 7.13 -4.44 -3.20
CA CYS A 48 7.85 -3.54 -4.11
C CYS A 48 7.20 -2.15 -4.14
N LEU A 49 5.87 -2.10 -4.24
CA LEU A 49 5.06 -0.88 -4.19
C LEU A 49 5.20 -0.12 -2.86
N SER A 50 5.76 -0.69 -1.79
CA SER A 50 6.04 0.01 -0.52
C SER A 50 7.54 0.11 -0.19
N SER A 51 8.43 -0.09 -1.16
CA SER A 51 9.89 -0.01 -1.00
C SER A 51 10.44 1.42 -0.98
N CYS A 52 11.75 1.66 -0.95
CA CYS A 52 12.27 3.03 -1.00
C CYS A 52 12.10 3.74 -2.36
N LEU A 53 11.57 3.06 -3.39
CA LEU A 53 11.53 3.55 -4.76
C LEU A 53 10.65 4.79 -4.97
N HIS A 54 9.58 4.99 -4.19
CA HIS A 54 8.72 6.18 -4.32
C HIS A 54 9.36 7.48 -3.84
N ASN A 55 10.50 7.38 -3.15
CA ASN A 55 11.28 8.56 -2.77
C ASN A 55 12.07 9.13 -3.96
N LYS A 56 12.23 8.36 -5.04
CA LYS A 56 13.13 8.71 -6.13
C LYS A 56 12.41 9.46 -7.23
N TYR A 57 12.94 10.64 -7.55
CA TYR A 57 12.70 11.32 -8.82
C TYR A 57 13.82 10.99 -9.80
N SER A 58 13.48 10.50 -10.99
CA SER A 58 14.45 10.06 -12.03
C SER A 58 13.91 10.35 -13.43
N GLU A 59 14.10 11.60 -13.87
CA GLU A 59 13.78 12.02 -15.24
C GLU A 59 14.74 11.39 -16.26
N GLY A 60 14.30 11.32 -17.51
CA GLY A 60 15.07 10.75 -18.61
C GLY A 60 14.95 9.23 -18.70
N LEU A 61 15.89 8.60 -19.41
CA LEU A 61 15.96 7.17 -19.59
C LEU A 61 17.25 6.62 -18.97
N PRO A 62 17.30 5.34 -18.57
CA PRO A 62 18.53 4.72 -18.12
C PRO A 62 19.65 4.88 -19.18
N GLY A 63 20.75 5.51 -18.79
CA GLY A 63 21.93 5.71 -19.66
C GLY A 63 21.90 6.94 -20.57
N ALA A 64 20.93 7.84 -20.41
CA ALA A 64 20.88 9.14 -21.08
C ALA A 64 21.61 10.25 -20.30
#